data_AF-A0A1G0MWE4-F1
#
_entry.id   AF-A0A1G0MWE4-F1
#
_cell.length_a   1.000
_cell.length_b   1.000
_cell.length_c   1.000
_cell.angle_alpha   90.00
_cell.angle_beta   90.00
_cell.angle_gamma   90.00
#
_symmetry.space_group_name_H-M   'P 1'
#
loop_
_entity.id
_entity.type
_entity.pdbx_description
1 polymer ?
#
loop_
_entity_poly.entity_id
_entity_poly.type
_entity_poly.pdbx_seq_one_letter_code
_entity_poly.pdbx_strand_id
1 'polypeptide(L)'
;MPKVNKSSLDVTLEKSSSGTWGVPEAPRRSLRLQPWQRLWIISGAIYLVMLAGSYYMLMPDRESIERTMVFSVTEEVRRYDGMAFAGEPPRKIFEAARSQGYAAWIAATRARFRIGPEGNAGFDKIEKNYRDAVADLPFKRLLAMLIGIVAWLVPMAAFYAIGYGVEWIKRGVRGIRK
;
A
#
# COMPACT_ATOMS: atom_id res chain seq x y z
N MET A 1 52.76 -10.53 24.18
CA MET A 1 51.89 -9.60 24.94
C MET A 1 51.43 -8.50 24.00
N PRO A 2 50.11 -8.28 23.81
CA PRO A 2 49.60 -7.32 22.83
C PRO A 2 49.65 -5.88 23.37
N LYS A 3 50.11 -4.95 22.52
CA LYS A 3 50.06 -3.50 22.78
C LYS A 3 48.63 -3.00 22.60
N VAL A 4 47.99 -2.56 23.70
CA VAL A 4 46.71 -1.87 23.66
C VAL A 4 46.93 -0.47 23.11
N ASN A 5 46.55 -0.25 21.86
CA ASN A 5 46.55 1.05 21.21
C ASN A 5 45.34 1.86 21.71
N LYS A 6 45.50 2.62 22.80
CA LYS A 6 44.52 3.62 23.22
C LYS A 6 44.69 4.83 22.30
N SER A 7 43.83 4.94 21.29
CA SER A 7 43.65 6.17 20.54
C SER A 7 43.23 7.27 21.51
N SER A 8 44.16 8.14 21.88
CA SER A 8 43.89 9.39 22.59
C SER A 8 43.09 10.28 21.65
N LEU A 9 41.76 10.20 21.76
CA LEU A 9 40.89 11.27 21.30
C LEU A 9 41.18 12.47 22.21
N ASP A 10 42.00 13.40 21.73
CA ASP A 10 42.12 14.73 22.33
C ASP A 10 40.75 15.41 22.21
N VAL A 11 39.96 15.30 23.29
CA VAL A 11 38.70 16.02 23.43
C VAL A 11 39.06 17.41 23.95
N THR A 12 39.15 18.39 23.06
CA THR A 12 39.35 19.80 23.41
C THR A 12 38.11 20.29 24.15
N LEU A 13 38.18 20.34 25.48
CA LEU A 13 37.12 20.91 26.31
C LEU A 13 37.26 22.44 26.31
N GLU A 14 36.15 23.14 26.07
CA GLU A 14 36.12 24.61 26.07
C GLU A 14 35.59 25.08 27.44
N LYS A 15 36.32 26.01 28.07
CA LYS A 15 36.01 26.47 29.42
C LYS A 15 35.00 27.62 29.36
N SER A 16 33.83 27.43 29.95
CA SER A 16 32.80 28.48 30.08
C SER A 16 33.26 29.61 31.02
N SER A 17 32.74 30.82 30.82
CA SER A 17 32.99 32.00 31.67
C SER A 17 32.54 31.84 33.12
N SER A 18 31.71 30.83 33.42
CA SER A 18 31.33 30.41 34.78
C SER A 18 32.28 29.38 35.41
N GLY A 19 33.37 29.02 34.71
CA GLY A 19 34.39 28.10 35.22
C GLY A 19 34.07 26.61 35.13
N THR A 20 32.88 26.25 34.61
CA THR A 20 32.50 24.86 34.38
C THR A 20 33.01 24.34 33.03
N TRP A 21 33.52 23.10 33.03
CA TRP A 21 33.94 22.41 31.81
C TRP A 21 32.71 21.76 31.17
N GLY A 22 32.28 22.28 30.03
CA GLY A 22 31.22 21.71 29.22
C GLY A 22 31.79 21.04 27.98
N VAL A 23 31.20 19.92 27.57
CA VAL A 23 31.39 19.42 26.20
C VAL A 23 30.80 20.49 25.27
N PRO A 24 31.50 20.95 24.21
CA PRO A 24 30.91 21.87 23.25
C PRO A 24 29.61 21.24 22.74
N GLU A 25 28.47 21.92 22.95
CA GLU A 25 27.20 21.47 22.42
C GLU A 25 27.39 21.29 20.92
N ALA A 26 27.40 20.03 20.47
CA ALA A 26 27.47 19.71 19.06
C ALA A 26 26.41 20.59 18.35
N PRO A 27 26.77 21.32 17.28
CA PRO A 27 25.83 22.22 16.65
C PRO A 27 24.62 21.37 16.29
N ARG A 28 23.49 21.62 16.96
CA ARG A 28 22.18 21.13 16.53
C ARG A 28 22.00 21.71 15.15
N ARG A 29 22.49 20.99 14.14
CA ARG A 29 22.17 21.17 12.73
C ARG A 29 20.68 20.84 12.62
N SER A 30 19.85 21.76 13.09
CA SER A 30 18.56 21.98 12.49
C SER A 30 18.86 22.07 11.00
N LEU A 31 18.42 21.07 10.23
CA LEU A 31 18.57 21.11 8.79
C LEU A 31 18.00 22.47 8.36
N ARG A 32 18.86 23.42 8.02
CA ARG A 32 18.44 24.68 7.40
C ARG A 32 18.01 24.33 5.97
N LEU A 33 16.86 23.66 5.88
CA LEU A 33 16.18 23.36 4.64
C LEU A 33 15.88 24.68 3.97
N GLN A 34 16.28 24.79 2.72
CA GLN A 34 15.97 25.96 1.93
C GLN A 34 14.45 26.09 1.76
N PRO A 35 13.92 27.31 1.56
CA PRO A 35 12.48 27.52 1.39
C PRO A 35 11.85 26.61 0.33
N TRP A 36 12.56 26.36 -0.79
CA TRP A 36 12.07 25.48 -1.86
C TRP A 36 12.04 24.00 -1.45
N GLN A 37 12.98 23.54 -0.61
CA GLN A 37 13.02 22.17 -0.09
C GLN A 37 11.86 21.93 0.89
N ARG A 38 11.51 22.94 1.70
CA ARG A 38 10.33 22.86 2.57
C ARG A 38 9.06 22.73 1.76
N LEU A 39 8.91 23.52 0.69
CA LEU A 39 7.78 23.43 -0.22
C LEU A 39 7.70 22.05 -0.88
N TRP A 40 8.84 21.52 -1.34
CA TRP A 40 8.95 20.17 -1.91
C TRP A 40 8.50 19.08 -0.93
N ILE A 41 8.92 19.14 0.34
CA ILE A 41 8.48 18.17 1.37
C ILE A 41 6.96 18.24 1.57
N ILE A 42 6.40 19.45 1.72
CA ILE A 42 4.97 19.64 1.97
C ILE A 42 4.14 19.17 0.78
N SER A 43 4.51 19.55 -0.45
CA SER A 43 3.80 19.11 -1.66
C SER A 43 3.90 17.60 -1.84
N GLY A 44 5.05 16.99 -1.53
CA GLY A 44 5.22 15.56 -1.54
C GLY A 44 4.38 14.82 -0.53
N ALA A 45 4.26 15.35 0.68
CA ALA A 45 3.41 14.77 1.72
C ALA A 45 1.93 14.84 1.34
N ILE A 46 1.46 15.99 0.84
CA ILE A 46 0.08 16.15 0.38
C ILE A 46 -0.21 15.18 -0.78
N TYR A 47 0.69 15.11 -1.77
CA TYR A 47 0.52 14.23 -2.91
C TYR A 47 0.53 12.75 -2.50
N LEU A 48 1.39 12.36 -1.55
CA LEU A 48 1.41 11.01 -1.00
C LEU A 48 0.07 10.66 -0.32
N VAL A 49 -0.49 11.57 0.47
CA VAL A 49 -1.78 11.36 1.13
C VAL A 49 -2.90 11.20 0.10
N MET A 50 -2.91 12.02 -0.96
CA MET A 50 -3.89 11.87 -2.04
C MET A 50 -3.75 10.51 -2.74
N LEU A 51 -2.53 10.11 -3.10
CA LEU A 51 -2.26 8.81 -3.71
C LEU A 51 -2.66 7.64 -2.79
N ALA A 52 -2.34 7.72 -1.50
CA ALA A 52 -2.71 6.71 -0.52
C ALA A 52 -4.23 6.60 -0.36
N GLY A 53 -4.95 7.74 -0.35
CA GLY A 53 -6.40 7.77 -0.32
C GLY A 53 -7.04 7.16 -1.57
N SER A 54 -6.55 7.53 -2.76
CA SER A 54 -7.00 6.94 -4.02
C SER A 54 -6.72 5.44 -4.08
N TYR A 55 -5.53 5.03 -3.64
CA TYR A 55 -5.13 3.62 -3.57
C TYR A 55 -6.05 2.83 -2.64
N TYR A 56 -6.37 3.37 -1.46
CA TYR A 56 -7.26 2.73 -0.51
C TYR A 56 -8.66 2.51 -1.09
N MET A 57 -9.21 3.48 -1.82
CA MET A 57 -10.53 3.33 -2.46
C MET A 57 -10.53 2.32 -3.62
N LEU A 58 -9.43 2.19 -4.35
CA LEU A 58 -9.31 1.29 -5.51
C LEU A 58 -8.77 -0.09 -5.14
N MET A 59 -8.38 -0.31 -3.88
CA MET A 59 -7.73 -1.54 -3.46
C MET A 59 -8.70 -2.72 -3.64
N PRO A 60 -8.30 -3.78 -4.35
CA PRO A 60 -9.15 -4.96 -4.50
C PRO A 60 -9.34 -5.61 -3.13
N ASP A 61 -10.59 -5.51 -2.66
CA ASP A 61 -11.02 -6.11 -1.43
C ASP A 61 -11.34 -7.60 -1.64
N ARG A 62 -10.97 -8.42 -0.66
CA ARG A 62 -11.30 -9.85 -0.67
C ARG A 62 -12.81 -10.04 -0.56
N GLU A 63 -13.49 -9.16 0.17
CA GLU A 63 -14.94 -9.23 0.36
C GLU A 63 -15.71 -9.04 -0.97
N SER A 64 -15.21 -8.20 -1.88
CA SER A 64 -15.87 -8.01 -3.18
C SER A 64 -15.78 -9.27 -4.03
N ILE A 65 -14.61 -9.94 -4.06
CA ILE A 65 -14.40 -11.20 -4.78
C ILE A 65 -15.29 -12.31 -4.20
N GLU A 66 -15.36 -12.40 -2.87
CA GLU A 66 -16.21 -13.38 -2.18
C GLU A 66 -17.70 -13.14 -2.47
N ARG A 67 -18.16 -11.88 -2.48
CA ARG A 67 -19.55 -11.54 -2.84
C ARG A 67 -19.86 -11.89 -4.29
N THR A 68 -18.94 -11.60 -5.21
CA THR A 68 -19.09 -11.98 -6.62
C THR A 68 -19.20 -13.49 -6.78
N MET A 69 -18.37 -14.25 -6.08
CA MET A 69 -18.41 -15.71 -6.11
C MET A 69 -19.73 -16.27 -5.58
N VAL A 70 -20.22 -15.79 -4.43
CA VAL A 70 -21.53 -16.20 -3.89
C VAL A 70 -22.65 -15.85 -4.86
N PHE A 71 -22.61 -14.66 -5.48
CA PHE A 71 -23.59 -14.25 -6.47
C PHE A 71 -23.59 -15.18 -7.70
N SER A 72 -22.42 -15.47 -8.26
CA SER A 72 -22.29 -16.40 -9.40
C SER A 72 -22.80 -17.79 -9.06
N VAL A 73 -22.54 -18.30 -7.85
CA VAL A 73 -23.11 -19.57 -7.39
C VAL A 73 -24.63 -19.50 -7.33
N THR A 74 -25.21 -18.46 -6.71
CA THR A 74 -26.67 -18.34 -6.62
C THR A 74 -27.34 -18.20 -7.98
N GLU A 75 -26.70 -17.51 -8.93
CA GLU A 75 -27.19 -17.35 -10.30
C GLU A 75 -27.13 -18.67 -11.07
N GLU A 76 -26.03 -19.43 -10.93
CA GLU A 76 -25.89 -20.76 -11.54
C GLU A 76 -26.94 -21.72 -11.00
N VAL A 77 -27.19 -21.72 -9.68
CA VAL A 77 -28.28 -22.53 -9.09
C VAL A 77 -29.63 -22.09 -9.65
N ARG A 78 -29.89 -20.79 -9.73
CA ARG A 78 -31.17 -20.24 -10.23
C ARG A 78 -31.43 -20.61 -11.70
N ARG A 79 -30.38 -20.86 -12.48
CA ARG A 79 -30.50 -21.36 -13.86
C ARG A 79 -31.09 -22.76 -13.93
N TYR A 80 -30.85 -23.59 -12.92
CA TYR A 80 -31.32 -24.99 -12.86
C TYR A 80 -32.57 -25.16 -11.99
N ASP A 81 -32.67 -24.42 -10.89
CA ASP A 81 -33.82 -24.35 -10.00
C ASP A 81 -34.27 -22.89 -9.89
N GLY A 82 -35.23 -22.49 -10.73
CA GLY A 82 -35.70 -21.10 -10.88
C GLY A 82 -36.25 -20.45 -9.61
N MET A 83 -36.52 -21.24 -8.57
CA MET A 83 -36.99 -20.78 -7.26
C MET A 83 -35.91 -20.82 -6.18
N ALA A 84 -34.69 -21.28 -6.49
CA ALA A 84 -33.60 -21.32 -5.54
C ALA A 84 -33.28 -19.93 -5.01
N PHE A 85 -33.22 -19.80 -3.68
CA PHE A 85 -32.98 -18.56 -2.94
C PHE A 85 -34.06 -17.47 -3.16
N ALA A 86 -35.21 -17.81 -3.74
CA ALA A 86 -36.33 -16.87 -3.86
C ALA A 86 -36.82 -16.45 -2.46
N GLY A 87 -36.69 -15.15 -2.16
CA GLY A 87 -37.07 -14.57 -0.86
C GLY A 87 -35.93 -14.46 0.16
N GLU A 88 -34.74 -15.00 -0.12
CA GLU A 88 -33.56 -14.78 0.74
C GLU A 88 -32.80 -13.51 0.34
N PRO A 89 -32.49 -12.60 1.27
CA PRO A 89 -31.70 -11.42 0.96
C PRO A 89 -30.23 -11.81 0.68
N PRO A 90 -29.57 -11.20 -0.32
CA PRO A 90 -28.18 -11.53 -0.70
C PRO A 90 -27.18 -11.50 0.46
N ARG A 91 -27.40 -10.61 1.44
CA ARG A 91 -26.57 -10.54 2.65
C ARG A 91 -26.63 -11.81 3.50
N LYS A 92 -27.82 -12.40 3.70
CA LYS A 92 -27.96 -13.64 4.47
C LYS A 92 -27.28 -14.82 3.77
N ILE A 93 -27.40 -14.90 2.45
CA ILE A 93 -26.74 -15.94 1.66
C ILE A 93 -25.21 -15.83 1.78
N PHE A 94 -24.70 -14.60 1.70
CA PHE A 94 -23.28 -14.31 1.88
C PHE A 94 -22.78 -14.67 3.28
N GLU A 95 -23.50 -14.29 4.33
CA GLU A 95 -23.15 -14.62 5.72
C GLU A 95 -23.20 -16.14 5.98
N ALA A 96 -24.19 -16.84 5.41
CA ALA A 96 -24.28 -18.30 5.48
C ALA A 96 -23.09 -18.97 4.78
N ALA A 97 -22.74 -18.53 3.57
CA ALA A 97 -21.59 -19.03 2.83
C ALA A 97 -20.27 -18.78 3.57
N ARG A 98 -20.11 -17.60 4.16
CA ARG A 98 -18.92 -17.20 4.93
C ARG A 98 -18.77 -18.01 6.23
N SER A 99 -19.86 -18.26 6.95
CA SER A 99 -19.84 -18.99 8.22
C SER A 99 -19.56 -20.50 8.05
N GLN A 100 -20.02 -21.10 6.96
CA GLN A 100 -19.78 -22.52 6.65
C GLN A 100 -18.44 -22.77 5.94
N GLY A 101 -17.86 -21.71 5.35
CA GLY A 101 -16.74 -21.81 4.44
C GLY A 101 -17.20 -22.09 3.01
N TYR A 102 -16.66 -21.32 2.06
CA TYR A 102 -17.16 -21.28 0.67
C TYR A 102 -17.17 -22.64 -0.02
N ALA A 103 -16.15 -23.47 0.17
CA ALA A 103 -16.07 -24.80 -0.45
C ALA A 103 -17.14 -25.77 0.12
N ALA A 104 -17.33 -25.77 1.44
CA ALA A 104 -18.36 -26.59 2.08
C ALA A 104 -19.77 -26.12 1.71
N TRP A 105 -19.97 -24.79 1.63
CA TRP A 105 -21.23 -24.19 1.20
C TRP A 105 -21.57 -24.51 -0.26
N ILE A 106 -20.61 -24.44 -1.19
CA ILE A 106 -20.81 -24.87 -2.58
C ILE A 106 -21.21 -26.36 -2.62
N ALA A 107 -20.50 -27.22 -1.91
CA ALA A 107 -20.79 -28.66 -1.90
C ALA A 107 -22.20 -28.96 -1.34
N ALA A 108 -22.59 -28.28 -0.25
CA ALA A 108 -23.93 -28.38 0.32
C ALA A 108 -25.01 -27.89 -0.66
N THR A 109 -24.74 -26.80 -1.38
CA THR A 109 -25.64 -26.23 -2.40
C THR A 109 -25.80 -27.20 -3.57
N ARG A 110 -24.70 -27.77 -4.06
CA ARG A 110 -24.67 -28.78 -5.14
C ARG A 110 -25.48 -30.01 -4.76
N ALA A 111 -25.37 -30.49 -3.52
CA ALA A 111 -26.13 -31.62 -3.03
C ALA A 111 -27.64 -31.31 -2.88
N ARG A 112 -27.98 -30.10 -2.42
CA ARG A 112 -29.36 -29.69 -2.15
C ARG A 112 -30.19 -29.51 -3.42
N PHE A 113 -29.59 -28.94 -4.48
CA PHE A 113 -30.31 -28.57 -5.69
C PHE A 113 -30.16 -29.58 -6.86
N ARG A 114 -29.57 -30.77 -6.60
CA ARG A 114 -29.44 -31.90 -7.57
C ARG A 114 -29.06 -31.44 -8.98
N ILE A 115 -28.02 -30.64 -9.06
CA ILE A 115 -27.57 -30.02 -10.30
C ILE A 115 -26.89 -31.09 -11.16
N GLY A 116 -27.34 -31.22 -12.42
CA GLY A 116 -26.83 -32.22 -13.35
C GLY A 116 -25.35 -32.04 -13.72
N PRO A 117 -24.78 -32.96 -14.53
CA PRO A 117 -23.37 -32.92 -14.93
C PRO A 117 -22.93 -31.62 -15.64
N GLU A 118 -23.86 -30.87 -16.25
CA GLU A 118 -23.56 -29.56 -16.85
C GLU A 118 -23.33 -28.47 -15.79
N GLY A 119 -24.20 -28.38 -14.78
CA GLY A 119 -24.02 -27.36 -13.74
C GLY A 119 -22.81 -27.67 -12.86
N ASN A 120 -22.47 -28.95 -12.69
CA ASN A 120 -21.21 -29.39 -12.07
C ASN A 120 -19.97 -28.71 -12.70
N ALA A 121 -19.90 -28.63 -14.03
CA ALA A 121 -18.81 -27.93 -14.71
C ALA A 121 -18.85 -26.41 -14.47
N GLY A 122 -20.05 -25.83 -14.31
CA GLY A 122 -20.26 -24.44 -13.92
C GLY A 122 -19.70 -24.13 -12.52
N PHE A 123 -20.01 -24.95 -11.52
CA PHE A 123 -19.45 -24.82 -10.16
C PHE A 123 -17.94 -24.94 -10.14
N ASP A 124 -17.39 -25.96 -10.82
CA ASP A 124 -15.94 -26.18 -10.85
C ASP A 124 -15.22 -24.99 -11.51
N LYS A 125 -15.83 -24.37 -12.52
CA LYS A 125 -15.33 -23.12 -13.14
C LYS A 125 -15.39 -21.93 -12.19
N ILE A 126 -16.50 -21.76 -11.45
CA ILE A 126 -16.65 -20.67 -10.47
C ILE A 126 -15.63 -20.83 -9.33
N GLU A 127 -15.46 -22.04 -8.82
CA GLU A 127 -14.50 -22.32 -7.76
C GLU A 127 -13.06 -22.08 -8.24
N LYS A 128 -12.72 -22.50 -9.46
CA LYS A 128 -11.42 -22.23 -10.07
C LYS A 128 -11.17 -20.72 -10.19
N ASN A 129 -12.13 -19.97 -10.76
CA ASN A 129 -12.02 -18.52 -10.90
C ASN A 129 -11.84 -17.82 -9.55
N TYR A 130 -12.55 -18.28 -8.51
CA TYR A 130 -12.40 -17.77 -7.15
C TYR A 130 -10.99 -18.05 -6.59
N ARG A 131 -10.51 -19.30 -6.70
CA ARG A 131 -9.16 -19.68 -6.24
C ARG A 131 -8.08 -18.88 -6.96
N ASP A 132 -8.20 -18.73 -8.28
CA ASP A 132 -7.27 -17.94 -9.09
C ASP A 132 -7.31 -16.46 -8.68
N ALA A 133 -8.50 -15.87 -8.48
CA ALA A 133 -8.65 -14.49 -8.03
C ALA A 133 -8.08 -14.25 -6.62
N VAL A 134 -8.23 -15.22 -5.71
CA VAL A 134 -7.68 -15.16 -4.35
C VAL A 134 -6.17 -15.37 -4.35
N ALA A 135 -5.65 -16.25 -5.20
CA ALA A 135 -4.21 -16.46 -5.36
C ALA A 135 -3.50 -15.23 -5.96
N ASP A 136 -4.18 -14.52 -6.87
CA ASP A 136 -3.67 -13.31 -7.52
C ASP A 136 -3.75 -12.05 -6.64
N LEU A 137 -4.63 -12.02 -5.63
CA LEU A 137 -4.79 -10.88 -4.71
C LEU A 137 -3.46 -10.36 -4.13
N PRO A 138 -2.59 -11.19 -3.51
CA PRO A 138 -1.32 -10.69 -2.96
C PRO A 138 -0.43 -10.09 -4.04
N PHE A 139 -0.37 -10.70 -5.23
CA PHE A 139 0.42 -10.19 -6.34
C PHE A 139 -0.12 -8.86 -6.86
N LYS A 140 -1.44 -8.75 -7.06
CA LYS A 140 -2.10 -7.50 -7.48
C LYS A 140 -1.92 -6.38 -6.45
N ARG A 141 -1.98 -6.70 -5.16
CA ARG A 141 -1.69 -5.73 -4.08
C ARG A 141 -0.25 -5.27 -4.08
N LEU A 142 0.71 -6.18 -4.28
CA LEU A 142 2.13 -5.83 -4.39
C LEU A 142 2.39 -4.96 -5.62
N LEU A 143 1.88 -5.36 -6.78
CA LEU A 143 2.03 -4.63 -8.03
C LEU A 143 1.44 -3.22 -7.92
N ALA A 144 0.22 -3.11 -7.38
CA ALA A 144 -0.44 -1.83 -7.21
C ALA A 144 0.32 -0.92 -6.21
N MET A 145 0.89 -1.49 -5.13
CA MET A 145 1.78 -0.75 -4.21
C MET A 145 3.04 -0.24 -4.93
N LEU A 146 3.68 -1.07 -5.74
CA LEU A 146 4.86 -0.67 -6.53
C LEU A 146 4.52 0.44 -7.52
N ILE A 147 3.39 0.33 -8.22
CA ILE A 147 2.88 1.39 -9.12
C ILE A 147 2.65 2.68 -8.33
N GLY A 148 2.05 2.62 -7.13
CA GLY A 148 1.85 3.77 -6.26
C GLY A 148 3.16 4.45 -5.85
N ILE A 149 4.18 3.66 -5.50
CA ILE A 149 5.52 4.17 -5.17
C ILE A 149 6.15 4.88 -6.36
N VAL A 150 6.10 4.28 -7.55
CA VAL A 150 6.67 4.89 -8.77
C VAL A 150 5.90 6.16 -9.15
N ALA A 151 4.57 6.11 -9.08
CA ALA A 151 3.69 7.26 -9.33
C ALA A 151 3.96 8.42 -8.37
N TRP A 152 4.43 8.14 -7.15
CA TRP A 152 4.87 9.17 -6.21
C TRP A 152 6.32 9.64 -6.47
N LEU A 153 7.26 8.70 -6.63
CA LEU A 153 8.69 9.00 -6.77
C LEU A 153 9.02 9.82 -8.01
N VAL A 154 8.41 9.50 -9.16
CA VAL A 154 8.76 10.15 -10.43
C VAL A 154 8.42 11.64 -10.43
N PRO A 155 7.18 12.07 -10.09
CA PRO A 155 6.86 13.49 -9.95
C PRO A 155 7.70 14.20 -8.89
N MET A 156 7.99 13.53 -7.78
CA MET A 156 8.80 14.11 -6.70
C MET A 156 10.25 14.33 -7.10
N ALA A 157 10.86 13.38 -7.81
CA ALA A 157 12.19 13.52 -8.38
C ALA A 157 12.25 14.64 -9.42
N ALA A 158 11.24 14.73 -10.29
CA ALA A 158 11.14 15.83 -11.27
C ALA A 158 11.02 17.20 -10.59
N PHE A 159 10.15 17.32 -9.58
CA PHE A 159 9.97 18.57 -8.84
C PHE A 159 11.23 18.98 -8.07
N TYR A 160 11.96 18.00 -7.53
CA TYR A 160 13.25 18.22 -6.90
C TYR A 160 14.29 18.77 -7.91
N ALA A 161 14.39 18.14 -9.07
CA ALA A 161 15.33 18.54 -10.12
C ALA A 161 15.07 19.98 -10.60
N ILE A 162 13.80 20.38 -10.74
CA ILE A 162 13.42 21.76 -11.06
C ILE A 162 13.88 22.73 -9.97
N GLY A 163 13.60 22.42 -8.70
CA GLY A 163 14.01 23.25 -7.57
C GLY A 163 15.53 23.42 -7.51
N TYR A 164 16.27 22.32 -7.70
CA TYR A 164 17.72 22.32 -7.77
C TYR A 164 18.26 23.16 -8.94
N GLY A 165 17.68 23.03 -10.14
CA GLY A 165 18.07 23.80 -11.33
C GLY A 165 17.87 25.30 -11.14
N VAL A 166 16.74 25.73 -10.58
CA VAL A 166 16.47 27.15 -10.26
C VAL A 166 17.51 27.69 -9.28
N GLU A 167 17.90 26.88 -8.30
CA GLU A 167 18.91 27.29 -7.33
C GLU A 167 20.31 27.41 -7.94
N TRP A 168 20.67 26.46 -8.80
CA TRP A 168 21.93 26.48 -9.55
C TRP A 168 22.05 27.75 -10.40
N ILE A 169 21.00 28.11 -11.16
CA ILE A 169 20.94 29.36 -11.95
C ILE A 169 21.13 30.58 -11.04
N LYS A 170 20.40 30.63 -9.91
CA LYS A 170 20.49 31.76 -8.95
C LYS A 170 21.90 31.93 -8.36
N ARG A 171 22.64 30.84 -8.15
CA ARG A 171 24.03 30.90 -7.67
C ARG A 171 24.98 31.36 -8.79
N GLY A 172 24.81 30.86 -10.01
CA GLY A 172 25.60 31.29 -11.17
C GLY A 172 25.46 32.80 -11.47
N VAL A 173 24.23 33.33 -11.48
CA VAL A 173 23.96 34.75 -11.71
C VAL A 173 24.56 35.64 -10.60
N ARG A 174 24.60 35.16 -9.36
CA ARG A 174 25.16 35.91 -8.21
C ARG A 174 26.69 35.90 -8.18
N GLY A 175 27.31 34.87 -8.77
CA GLY A 175 28.76 34.77 -8.94
C GLY A 175 29.32 35.67 -10.04
N ILE A 176 28.55 35.97 -11.07
CA ILE A 176 28.94 36.86 -12.19
C ILE A 176 28.88 38.35 -11.80
N ARG A 177 28.13 38.70 -10.75
CA ARG A 177 27.86 40.09 -10.34
C ARG A 177 28.76 40.59 -9.19
N LYS A 178 29.74 39.80 -8.75
CA LYS A 178 30.78 40.18 -7.80
C LYS A 178 32.09 40.35 -8.54
#